data_AF-A0A7J6D4U5-F1
#
_entry.id   AF-A0A7J6D4U5-F1
#
_cell.length_a   1.000
_cell.length_b   1.000
_cell.length_c   1.000
_cell.angle_alpha   90.00
_cell.angle_beta   90.00
_cell.angle_gamma   90.00
#
_symmetry.space_group_name_H-M   'P 1'
#
loop_
_entity.id
_entity.type
_entity.pdbx_description
1 polymer ?
#
loop_
_entity_poly.entity_id
_entity_poly.type
_entity_poly.pdbx_seq_one_letter_code
_entity_poly.pdbx_strand_id
1 'polypeptide(L)'
;MDPGDGQRRLELLLARLHFILIKFGTIHTVFSVDTGYRLSDDQMVNHFPNHYELTRKDLMIKNIKRYRKELEKEASPLAEKDKNGKYLYLDFVPVTFMLPADYNLFVEEFRKSPSSTWIMKPCGKAHGKGIFLINKLSQVKKWSHQRAPHQRGHPEARPPLFMAHFAPFI
;
A
#
# COMPACT_ATOMS: atom_id res chain seq x y z
N MET A 1 -31.33 -25.60 -8.27
CA MET A 1 -29.96 -25.68 -8.77
C MET A 1 -29.04 -25.75 -7.57
N ASP A 2 -28.25 -26.81 -7.45
CA ASP A 2 -27.31 -27.01 -6.35
C ASP A 2 -26.13 -26.01 -6.48
N PRO A 3 -25.86 -25.16 -5.48
CA PRO A 3 -24.72 -24.25 -5.49
C PRO A 3 -23.36 -24.94 -5.73
N GLY A 4 -23.25 -26.24 -5.41
CA GLY A 4 -22.02 -27.02 -5.59
C GLY A 4 -21.65 -27.34 -7.05
N ASP A 5 -22.62 -27.33 -7.96
CA ASP A 5 -22.41 -27.72 -9.36
C ASP A 5 -21.69 -26.63 -10.18
N GLY A 6 -21.96 -25.36 -9.86
CA GLY A 6 -21.27 -24.21 -10.46
C GLY A 6 -19.80 -24.12 -10.06
N GLN A 7 -19.50 -24.41 -8.79
CA GLN A 7 -18.14 -24.41 -8.25
C GLN A 7 -17.28 -25.50 -8.90
N ARG A 8 -17.83 -26.73 -9.01
CA ARG A 8 -17.14 -27.86 -9.65
C ARG A 8 -16.89 -27.65 -11.14
N ARG A 9 -17.84 -27.03 -11.86
CA ARG A 9 -17.66 -26.65 -13.28
C ARG A 9 -16.55 -25.61 -13.45
N LEU A 10 -16.46 -24.63 -12.54
CA LEU A 10 -15.40 -23.61 -12.59
C LEU A 10 -14.02 -24.22 -12.32
N GLU A 11 -13.91 -25.13 -11.36
CA GLU A 11 -12.66 -25.86 -11.07
C GLU A 11 -12.21 -26.74 -12.23
N LEU A 12 -13.14 -27.48 -12.87
CA LEU A 12 -12.84 -28.30 -14.06
C LEU A 12 -12.43 -27.45 -15.27
N LEU A 13 -12.98 -26.25 -15.43
CA LEU A 13 -12.61 -25.35 -16.54
C LEU A 13 -11.24 -24.72 -16.30
N LEU A 14 -10.96 -24.30 -15.06
CA LEU A 14 -9.66 -23.72 -14.67
C LEU A 14 -8.54 -24.77 -14.70
N ALA A 15 -8.82 -26.02 -14.37
CA ALA A 15 -7.85 -27.13 -14.42
C ALA A 15 -7.36 -27.46 -15.83
N ARG A 16 -8.03 -26.98 -16.89
CA ARG A 16 -7.64 -27.20 -18.30
C ARG A 16 -6.96 -26.00 -18.96
N LEU A 17 -6.90 -24.86 -18.28
CA LEU A 17 -6.31 -23.65 -18.83
C LEU A 17 -4.84 -23.54 -18.40
N HIS A 18 -3.94 -23.41 -19.37
CA HIS A 18 -2.53 -23.11 -19.10
C HIS A 18 -2.32 -21.65 -18.64
N PHE A 19 -3.17 -20.70 -19.09
CA PHE A 19 -3.10 -19.30 -18.65
C PHE A 19 -4.36 -18.91 -17.89
N ILE A 20 -4.18 -18.51 -16.63
CA ILE A 20 -5.27 -18.14 -15.73
C ILE A 20 -5.18 -16.63 -15.46
N LEU A 21 -6.15 -15.88 -15.97
CA LEU A 21 -6.28 -14.45 -15.73
C LEU A 21 -7.13 -14.20 -14.49
N ILE A 22 -6.51 -13.66 -13.44
CA ILE A 22 -7.16 -13.41 -12.15
C ILE A 22 -7.25 -11.93 -11.87
N LYS A 23 -8.38 -11.51 -11.31
CA LYS A 23 -8.56 -10.14 -10.81
C LYS A 23 -7.82 -9.96 -9.48
N PHE A 24 -7.26 -8.77 -9.27
CA PHE A 24 -6.50 -8.42 -8.06
C PHE A 24 -7.22 -8.75 -6.74
N GLY A 25 -8.55 -8.62 -6.67
CA GLY A 25 -9.31 -8.90 -5.44
C GLY A 25 -9.40 -10.39 -5.08
N THR A 26 -9.19 -11.28 -6.04
CA THR A 26 -9.38 -12.74 -5.90
C THR A 26 -8.05 -13.47 -5.81
N ILE A 27 -6.93 -12.87 -6.21
CA ILE A 27 -5.64 -13.55 -6.26
C ILE A 27 -5.15 -14.05 -4.88
N HIS A 28 -5.53 -13.37 -3.80
CA HIS A 28 -5.17 -13.78 -2.44
C HIS A 28 -5.69 -15.18 -2.10
N THR A 29 -6.81 -15.61 -2.70
CA THR A 29 -7.32 -16.96 -2.48
C THR A 29 -6.41 -17.98 -3.15
N VAL A 30 -5.96 -17.72 -4.38
CA VAL A 30 -5.08 -18.64 -5.13
C VAL A 30 -3.71 -18.83 -4.48
N PHE A 31 -3.16 -17.79 -3.82
CA PHE A 31 -1.88 -17.91 -3.11
C PHE A 31 -2.02 -18.26 -1.62
N SER A 32 -3.24 -18.33 -1.08
CA SER A 32 -3.46 -18.70 0.31
C SER A 32 -3.39 -20.22 0.47
N VAL A 33 -2.50 -20.66 1.36
CA VAL A 33 -2.36 -22.06 1.79
C VAL A 33 -3.66 -22.63 2.36
N ASP A 34 -4.54 -21.78 2.90
CA ASP A 34 -5.78 -22.20 3.56
C ASP A 34 -6.87 -22.64 2.57
N THR A 35 -6.77 -22.22 1.30
CA THR A 35 -7.78 -22.55 0.29
C THR A 35 -7.58 -23.93 -0.33
N GLY A 36 -6.43 -24.56 -0.11
CA GLY A 36 -6.08 -25.85 -0.70
C GLY A 36 -5.89 -25.83 -2.22
N TYR A 37 -6.07 -24.68 -2.87
CA TYR A 37 -5.89 -24.53 -4.32
C TYR A 37 -4.41 -24.45 -4.67
N ARG A 38 -3.94 -25.37 -5.53
CA ARG A 38 -2.54 -25.42 -5.98
C ARG A 38 -2.52 -25.48 -7.49
N LEU A 39 -1.79 -24.55 -8.11
CA LEU A 39 -1.55 -24.55 -9.54
C LEU A 39 -0.63 -25.72 -9.92
N SER A 40 -0.91 -26.34 -11.07
CA SER A 40 -0.01 -27.32 -11.71
C SER A 40 1.19 -26.60 -12.35
N ASP A 41 2.29 -27.33 -12.57
CA ASP A 41 3.57 -26.76 -13.05
C ASP A 41 3.48 -26.09 -14.43
N ASP A 42 2.51 -26.48 -15.24
CA ASP A 42 2.20 -25.95 -16.57
C ASP A 42 1.22 -24.76 -16.55
N GLN A 43 0.68 -24.43 -15.38
CA GLN A 43 -0.27 -23.34 -15.21
C GLN A 43 0.42 -22.04 -14.82
N MET A 44 0.09 -20.98 -15.55
CA MET A 44 0.59 -19.64 -15.34
C MET A 44 -0.51 -18.71 -14.87
N VAL A 45 -0.20 -17.85 -13.90
CA VAL A 45 -1.09 -16.79 -13.42
C VAL A 45 -0.44 -15.42 -13.64
N ASN A 46 -1.25 -14.42 -13.93
CA ASN A 46 -0.79 -13.06 -14.23
C ASN A 46 -0.40 -12.23 -12.98
N HIS A 47 -0.15 -12.86 -11.84
CA HIS A 47 0.24 -12.20 -10.59
C HIS A 47 1.39 -12.93 -9.94
N PHE A 48 2.24 -12.18 -9.24
CA PHE A 48 3.26 -12.77 -8.39
C PHE A 48 2.74 -12.91 -6.94
N PRO A 49 3.12 -13.98 -6.23
CA PRO A 49 2.96 -14.05 -4.78
C PRO A 49 3.56 -12.80 -4.12
N ASN A 50 2.91 -12.30 -3.07
CA ASN A 50 3.36 -11.12 -2.32
C ASN A 50 3.51 -9.81 -3.13
N HIS A 51 2.93 -9.71 -4.33
CA HIS A 51 2.97 -8.48 -5.15
C HIS A 51 2.47 -7.22 -4.41
N TYR A 52 1.66 -7.39 -3.36
CA TYR A 52 1.16 -6.31 -2.52
C TYR A 52 2.27 -5.54 -1.79
N GLU A 53 3.47 -6.12 -1.62
CA GLU A 53 4.64 -5.46 -1.03
C GLU A 53 5.10 -4.22 -1.82
N LEU A 54 4.90 -4.22 -3.13
CA LEU A 54 5.23 -3.07 -4.00
C LEU A 54 4.00 -2.31 -4.47
N THR A 55 2.83 -2.96 -4.55
CA THR A 55 1.61 -2.34 -5.11
C THR A 55 0.74 -1.65 -4.05
N ARG A 56 0.88 -1.98 -2.75
CA ARG A 56 0.25 -1.23 -1.67
C ARG A 56 1.15 -0.08 -1.23
N LYS A 57 0.57 1.11 -1.10
CA LYS A 57 1.33 2.35 -0.81
C LYS A 57 2.10 2.26 0.52
N ASP A 58 1.48 1.72 1.57
CA ASP A 58 2.11 1.59 2.89
C ASP A 58 3.31 0.64 2.87
N LEU A 59 3.16 -0.50 2.21
CA LEU A 59 4.23 -1.50 2.13
C LEU A 59 5.36 -1.04 1.23
N MET A 60 5.04 -0.42 0.08
CA MET A 60 6.04 0.17 -0.81
C MET A 60 6.95 1.16 -0.06
N ILE A 61 6.35 2.07 0.74
CA ILE A 61 7.15 3.03 1.51
C ILE A 61 7.96 2.38 2.62
N LYS A 62 7.40 1.39 3.33
CA LYS A 62 8.16 0.62 4.33
C LYS A 62 9.35 -0.09 3.70
N ASN A 63 9.15 -0.72 2.55
CA ASN A 63 10.19 -1.45 1.82
C ASN A 63 11.29 -0.51 1.31
N ILE A 64 10.93 0.66 0.78
CA ILE A 64 11.91 1.66 0.34
C ILE A 64 12.69 2.25 1.53
N LYS A 65 12.02 2.53 2.66
CA LYS A 65 12.70 2.97 3.89
C LYS A 65 13.68 1.90 4.41
N ARG A 66 13.28 0.62 4.39
CA ARG A 66 14.15 -0.51 4.78
C ARG A 66 15.35 -0.62 3.84
N TYR A 67 15.11 -0.60 2.53
CA TYR A 67 16.17 -0.70 1.51
C TYR A 67 17.22 0.40 1.63
N ARG A 68 16.79 1.65 1.83
CA ARG A 68 17.70 2.79 2.08
C ARG A 68 18.60 2.54 3.31
N LYS A 69 18.03 2.05 4.42
CA LYS A 69 18.77 1.77 5.65
C LYS A 69 19.76 0.60 5.50
N GLU A 70 19.40 -0.41 4.74
CA GLU A 70 20.30 -1.54 4.42
C GLU A 70 21.50 -1.06 3.60
N LEU A 71 21.27 -0.26 2.55
CA LEU A 71 22.34 0.31 1.74
C LEU A 71 23.27 1.25 2.53
N GLU A 72 22.73 2.02 3.50
CA GLU A 72 23.54 2.82 4.41
C GLU A 72 24.44 1.96 5.29
N LYS A 73 23.90 0.85 5.82
CA LYS A 73 24.66 -0.09 6.66
C LYS A 73 25.78 -0.76 5.86
N GLU A 74 25.55 -1.02 4.58
CA GLU A 74 26.52 -1.64 3.66
C GLU A 74 27.50 -0.62 3.06
N ALA A 75 27.40 0.67 3.42
CA ALA A 75 28.18 1.77 2.83
C ALA A 75 28.12 1.78 1.29
N SER A 76 26.97 1.40 0.72
CA SER A 76 26.78 1.36 -0.72
C SER A 76 26.83 2.77 -1.32
N PRO A 77 27.47 2.98 -2.49
CA PRO A 77 27.42 4.26 -3.21
C PRO A 77 25.99 4.72 -3.53
N LEU A 78 25.02 3.79 -3.62
CA LEU A 78 23.62 4.13 -3.85
C LEU A 78 22.96 4.87 -2.68
N ALA A 79 23.51 4.75 -1.47
CA ALA A 79 23.04 5.46 -0.27
C ALA A 79 23.72 6.82 -0.08
N GLU A 80 24.53 7.29 -1.04
CA GLU A 80 25.18 8.60 -0.99
C GLU A 80 24.14 9.72 -0.83
N LYS A 81 24.47 10.70 0.02
CA LYS A 81 23.63 11.86 0.32
C LYS A 81 24.32 13.16 -0.03
N ASP A 82 23.52 14.16 -0.43
CA ASP A 82 24.00 15.52 -0.60
C ASP A 82 24.27 16.22 0.75
N LYS A 83 24.77 17.46 0.69
CA LYS A 83 25.03 18.32 1.85
C LYS A 83 23.79 18.61 2.72
N ASN A 84 22.59 18.37 2.21
CA ASN A 84 21.32 18.57 2.91
C ASN A 84 20.76 17.26 3.48
N GLY A 85 21.48 16.14 3.34
CA GLY A 85 21.05 14.83 3.82
C GLY A 85 20.06 14.10 2.90
N LYS A 86 19.87 14.56 1.66
CA LYS A 86 19.00 13.94 0.66
C LYS A 86 19.77 12.88 -0.13
N TYR A 87 19.18 11.71 -0.36
CA TYR A 87 19.82 10.68 -1.19
C TYR A 87 20.03 11.18 -2.62
N LEU A 88 21.19 10.91 -3.21
CA LEU A 88 21.47 11.28 -4.60
C LEU A 88 20.72 10.39 -5.59
N TYR A 89 20.71 9.07 -5.36
CA TYR A 89 20.15 8.08 -6.29
C TYR A 89 18.77 7.57 -5.88
N LEU A 90 18.41 7.71 -4.60
CA LEU A 90 17.19 7.13 -4.04
C LEU A 90 16.10 8.16 -3.75
N ASP A 91 16.23 9.39 -4.21
CA ASP A 91 15.27 10.48 -3.96
C ASP A 91 14.17 10.59 -5.05
N PHE A 92 13.52 9.47 -5.33
CA PHE A 92 12.38 9.41 -6.26
C PHE A 92 11.04 9.23 -5.54
N VAL A 93 11.06 9.11 -4.21
CA VAL A 93 9.87 8.95 -3.38
C VAL A 93 9.65 10.21 -2.56
N PRO A 94 8.47 10.85 -2.63
CA PRO A 94 8.18 12.05 -1.86
C PRO A 94 8.25 11.75 -0.35
N VAL A 95 8.55 12.78 0.44
CA VAL A 95 8.48 12.70 1.91
C VAL A 95 7.09 12.19 2.31
N THR A 96 7.08 11.10 3.07
CA THR A 96 5.86 10.34 3.36
C THR A 96 5.80 9.89 4.81
N PHE A 97 4.66 10.14 5.45
CA PHE A 97 4.36 9.75 6.84
C PHE A 97 3.14 8.84 6.91
N MET A 98 3.23 7.76 7.69
CA MET A 98 2.14 6.82 7.94
C MET A 98 1.38 7.21 9.21
N LEU A 99 0.16 7.73 9.06
CA LEU A 99 -0.65 8.14 10.21
C LEU A 99 -1.54 6.99 10.70
N PRO A 100 -1.73 6.83 12.03
CA PRO A 100 -1.32 7.76 13.09
C PRO A 100 0.11 7.61 13.61
N ALA A 101 0.84 6.55 13.24
CA ALA A 101 2.15 6.21 13.82
C ALA A 101 3.19 7.33 13.69
N ASP A 102 3.25 7.99 12.53
CA ASP A 102 4.23 9.04 12.23
C ASP A 102 3.67 10.46 12.47
N TYR A 103 2.60 10.63 13.26
CA TYR A 103 1.90 11.92 13.39
C TYR A 103 2.80 13.05 13.91
N ASN A 104 3.62 12.79 14.92
CA ASN A 104 4.50 13.82 15.49
C ASN A 104 5.56 14.28 14.48
N LEU A 105 6.20 13.32 13.78
CA LEU A 105 7.15 13.61 12.70
C LEU A 105 6.50 14.40 11.57
N PHE A 106 5.26 14.05 11.20
CA PHE A 106 4.50 14.80 10.22
C PHE A 106 4.24 16.24 10.66
N VAL A 107 3.87 16.47 11.93
CA VAL A 107 3.63 17.81 12.47
C VAL A 107 4.90 18.65 12.47
N GLU A 108 6.05 18.06 12.84
CA GLU A 108 7.36 18.73 12.77
C GLU A 108 7.71 19.15 11.34
N GLU A 109 7.56 18.25 10.38
CA GLU A 109 7.83 18.53 8.98
C GLU A 109 6.87 19.59 8.40
N PHE A 110 5.58 19.49 8.73
CA PHE A 110 4.56 20.46 8.30
C PHE A 110 4.89 21.88 8.79
N ARG A 111 5.43 22.02 9.99
CA ARG A 111 5.78 23.33 10.57
C ARG A 111 6.97 24.01 9.90
N LYS A 112 7.84 23.26 9.20
CA LYS A 112 8.97 23.84 8.44
C LYS A 112 8.47 24.71 7.29
N SER A 113 7.37 24.31 6.66
CA SER A 113 6.74 25.02 5.55
C SER A 113 5.21 25.01 5.70
N PRO A 114 4.62 25.89 6.54
CA PRO A 114 3.19 25.86 6.84
C PRO A 114 2.27 26.17 5.66
N SER A 115 2.79 26.80 4.60
CA SER A 115 2.07 27.06 3.34
C SER A 115 2.01 25.86 2.40
N SER A 116 2.72 24.76 2.72
CA SER A 116 2.78 23.56 1.91
C SER A 116 1.44 22.82 1.84
N THR A 117 1.06 22.44 0.61
CA THR A 117 -0.02 21.48 0.37
C THR A 117 0.47 20.05 0.59
N TRP A 118 -0.31 19.26 1.32
CA TRP A 118 -0.07 17.84 1.53
C TRP A 118 -1.24 17.03 0.99
N ILE A 119 -0.93 15.89 0.38
CA ILE A 119 -1.92 14.94 -0.12
C ILE A 119 -2.05 13.76 0.83
N MET A 120 -3.26 13.59 1.33
CA MET A 120 -3.65 12.49 2.20
C MET A 120 -4.21 11.37 1.36
N LYS A 121 -3.64 10.16 1.48
CA LYS A 121 -4.07 8.98 0.71
C LYS A 121 -4.35 7.79 1.62
N PRO A 122 -5.49 7.08 1.44
CA PRO A 122 -5.70 5.79 2.09
C PRO A 122 -4.75 4.73 1.52
N CYS A 123 -4.15 3.92 2.39
CA CYS A 123 -3.15 2.93 1.99
C CYS A 123 -3.69 1.87 1.04
N GLY A 124 -4.88 1.34 1.34
CA GLY A 124 -5.51 0.22 0.61
C GLY A 124 -6.57 0.57 -0.43
N LYS A 125 -6.77 1.85 -0.79
CA LYS A 125 -7.75 2.24 -1.83
C LYS A 125 -7.08 2.73 -3.11
N ALA A 126 -7.82 2.65 -4.22
CA ALA A 126 -7.39 3.08 -5.55
C ALA A 126 -8.42 4.03 -6.20
N HIS A 127 -8.14 4.50 -7.42
CA HIS A 127 -9.01 5.38 -8.23
C HIS A 127 -9.31 6.74 -7.59
N GLY A 128 -8.36 7.31 -6.83
CA GLY A 128 -8.54 8.61 -6.18
C GLY A 128 -9.52 8.64 -5.00
N LYS A 129 -10.22 7.54 -4.71
CA LYS A 129 -11.24 7.49 -3.66
C LYS A 129 -10.63 7.69 -2.28
N GLY A 130 -11.08 8.74 -1.58
CA GLY A 130 -10.61 9.10 -0.25
C GLY A 130 -9.29 9.87 -0.24
N ILE A 131 -8.80 10.32 -1.40
CA ILE A 131 -7.72 11.30 -1.47
C ILE A 131 -8.26 12.68 -1.10
N PHE A 132 -7.50 13.42 -0.30
CA PHE A 132 -7.82 14.83 -0.03
C PHE A 132 -6.54 15.63 0.20
N LEU A 133 -6.63 16.93 -0.02
CA LEU A 133 -5.54 17.86 0.21
C LEU A 133 -5.72 18.56 1.55
N ILE A 134 -4.61 18.81 2.24
CA ILE A 134 -4.58 19.63 3.44
C ILE A 134 -3.49 20.69 3.31
N ASN A 135 -3.79 21.86 3.83
CA ASN A 135 -2.85 22.97 3.99
C ASN A 135 -2.93 23.56 5.41
N LYS A 136 -3.72 22.94 6.30
CA LYS A 136 -3.81 23.28 7.73
C LYS A 136 -3.85 22.00 8.55
N LEU A 137 -3.06 21.93 9.63
CA LEU A 137 -3.03 20.76 10.54
C LEU A 137 -4.40 20.39 11.12
N SER A 138 -5.27 21.38 11.35
CA SER A 138 -6.63 21.16 11.86
C SER A 138 -7.49 20.27 10.94
N GLN A 139 -7.17 20.20 9.64
CA GLN A 139 -7.89 19.37 8.67
C GLN A 139 -7.61 17.87 8.84
N VAL A 140 -6.51 17.48 9.51
CA VAL A 140 -6.17 16.08 9.79
C VAL A 140 -7.19 15.44 10.75
N LYS A 141 -7.66 16.19 11.76
CA LYS A 141 -8.56 15.70 12.82
C LYS A 141 -9.96 15.31 12.32
N LYS A 142 -10.43 15.92 11.22
CA LYS A 142 -11.73 15.60 10.59
C LYS A 142 -11.84 14.13 10.15
N TRP A 143 -10.71 13.42 10.07
CA TRP A 143 -10.63 12.08 9.48
C TRP A 143 -10.36 10.95 10.46
N SER A 144 -9.82 11.19 11.67
CA SER A 144 -9.74 10.12 12.68
C SER A 144 -11.13 9.62 13.11
N HIS A 145 -12.16 10.43 12.88
CA HIS A 145 -13.55 10.16 13.23
C HIS A 145 -14.36 9.52 12.09
N GLN A 146 -13.88 9.52 10.84
CA GLN A 146 -14.55 8.85 9.73
C GLN A 146 -14.21 7.35 9.76
N ARG A 147 -14.84 6.63 10.70
CA ARG A 147 -14.90 5.16 10.67
C ARG A 147 -15.61 4.76 9.37
N ALA A 148 -14.95 4.00 8.51
CA ALA A 148 -15.61 3.44 7.34
C ALA A 148 -16.77 2.54 7.83
N PRO A 149 -18.01 2.73 7.34
CA PRO A 149 -19.18 1.94 7.78
C PRO A 149 -19.02 0.43 7.58
N HIS A 150 -18.06 0.01 6.75
CA HIS A 150 -17.79 -1.37 6.35
C HIS A 150 -16.84 -2.15 7.29
N GLN A 151 -16.31 -1.51 8.35
CA GLN A 151 -15.48 -2.19 9.36
C GLN A 151 -16.25 -2.55 10.65
N ARG A 152 -17.57 -2.39 10.67
CA ARG A 152 -18.41 -2.56 11.88
C ARG A 152 -18.56 -4.00 12.41
N GLY A 153 -17.86 -4.98 11.85
CA GLY A 153 -17.97 -6.39 12.26
C GLY A 153 -16.67 -7.08 12.67
N HIS A 154 -15.50 -6.41 12.60
CA HIS A 154 -14.22 -7.04 12.96
C HIS A 154 -13.71 -6.47 14.28
N PRO A 155 -13.46 -7.28 15.33
CA PRO A 155 -13.05 -6.81 16.65
C PRO A 155 -11.66 -6.12 16.69
N GLU A 156 -10.97 -6.05 15.54
CA GLU A 156 -9.61 -5.54 15.40
C GLU A 156 -9.50 -4.44 14.31
N ALA A 157 -10.56 -3.65 14.11
CA ALA A 157 -10.59 -2.58 13.12
C ALA A 157 -9.55 -1.48 13.44
N ARG A 158 -8.32 -1.67 12.96
CA ARG A 158 -7.25 -0.69 13.02
C ARG A 158 -7.72 0.61 12.37
N PRO A 159 -7.45 1.78 12.99
CA PRO A 159 -7.82 3.05 12.41
C PRO A 159 -7.29 3.15 10.97
N PRO A 160 -8.03 3.82 10.07
CA PRO A 160 -7.65 3.89 8.66
C PRO A 160 -6.22 4.44 8.54
N LEU A 161 -5.32 3.64 7.97
CA LEU A 161 -3.94 4.02 7.73
C LEU A 161 -3.92 4.99 6.54
N PHE A 162 -3.38 6.17 6.77
CA PHE A 162 -3.23 7.20 5.76
C PHE A 162 -1.76 7.54 5.56
N MET A 163 -1.47 8.00 4.36
CA MET A 163 -0.17 8.50 3.99
C MET A 163 -0.28 9.97 3.64
N ALA A 164 0.48 10.80 4.34
CA ALA A 164 0.66 12.20 4.02
C ALA A 164 1.89 12.35 3.14
N HIS A 165 1.71 12.82 1.90
CA HIS A 165 2.82 13.14 1.01
C HIS A 165 2.89 14.63 0.74
N PHE A 166 4.10 15.17 0.64
CA PHE A 166 4.29 16.55 0.20
C PHE A 166 3.88 16.70 -1.28
N ALA A 167 3.10 17.74 -1.59
CA ALA A 167 2.62 18.05 -2.94
C ALA A 167 3.11 19.45 -3.37
N PRO A 168 4.36 19.59 -3.86
CA PRO A 168 4.95 20.89 -4.18
C PRO A 168 4.34 21.60 -5.39
N PHE A 169 3.60 20.89 -6.25
CA PHE A 169 3.10 21.40 -7.53
C PHE A 169 1.56 21.54 -7.58
N ILE A 170 0.89 21.51 -6.42
CA ILE A 170 -0.54 21.80 -6.28
C ILE A 170 -0.72 23.06 -5.45
#